data_AF-A0A3D3XKJ1-F1
#
_entry.id   AF-A0A3D3XKJ1-F1
#
_cell.length_a   1.000
_cell.length_b   1.000
_cell.length_c   1.000
_cell.angle_alpha   90.00
_cell.angle_beta   90.00
_cell.angle_gamma   90.00
#
_symmetry.space_group_name_H-M   'P 1'
#
loop_
_entity.id
_entity.type
_entity.pdbx_description
1 polymer ?
#
loop_
_entity_poly.entity_id
_entity_poly.type
_entity_poly.pdbx_seq_one_letter_code
_entity_poly.pdbx_strand_id
1 'polypeptide(L)' 'ALFDQSSFAKLQLKGKDACALMQHVCGNNMDVAPGKAVYTGMFNKRGGFESDFTAVRIAEDEYY' A
#
# COMPACT_ATOMS: atom_id res chain seq x y z
N ALA A 1 26.98 -0.28 3.51
CA ALA A 1 26.70 -1.74 3.49
C ALA A 1 25.68 -2.03 2.41
N LEU A 2 25.67 -3.26 1.88
CA LEU A 2 24.67 -3.73 0.92
C LEU A 2 23.73 -4.70 1.64
N PHE A 3 22.42 -4.54 1.46
CA PHE A 3 21.40 -5.36 2.11
C PHE A 3 20.54 -6.04 1.05
N ASP A 4 20.34 -7.35 1.21
CA ASP A 4 19.40 -8.11 0.39
C ASP A 4 18.00 -8.03 0.99
N GLN A 5 17.05 -7.48 0.21
CA GLN A 5 15.64 -7.39 0.57
C GLN A 5 14.76 -8.29 -0.30
N SER A 6 15.34 -9.24 -1.04
CA SER A 6 14.62 -10.11 -1.97
C SER A 6 13.53 -10.93 -1.28
N SER A 7 13.71 -11.26 0.00
CA SER A 7 12.73 -12.01 0.83
C SER A 7 11.46 -11.23 1.19
N PHE A 8 11.44 -9.90 1.08
CA PHE A 8 10.25 -9.12 1.41
C PHE A 8 9.12 -9.45 0.43
N ALA A 9 7.88 -9.52 0.92
CA ALA A 9 6.74 -9.66 0.03
C ALA A 9 6.62 -8.42 -0.88
N LYS A 10 6.32 -8.65 -2.14
CA LYS A 10 6.21 -7.62 -3.19
C LYS A 10 4.94 -7.92 -3.95
N LEU A 11 3.92 -7.11 -3.74
CA LEU A 11 2.57 -7.35 -4.24
C LEU A 11 2.20 -6.20 -5.17
N GLN A 12 1.45 -6.49 -6.21
CA GLN A 12 0.99 -5.47 -7.14
C GLN A 12 -0.53 -5.42 -7.11
N LEU A 13 -1.08 -4.25 -6.82
CA LEU A 13 -2.52 -4.01 -6.85
C LEU A 13 -2.85 -3.14 -8.07
N LYS A 14 -3.70 -3.65 -8.96
CA LYS A 14 -4.12 -2.98 -10.20
C LYS A 14 -5.63 -2.94 -10.32
N GLY A 15 -6.12 -1.87 -10.92
CA GLY A 15 -7.48 -1.73 -11.41
C GLY A 15 -8.15 -0.45 -10.93
N LYS A 16 -9.20 -0.05 -11.64
CA LYS A 16 -9.91 1.23 -11.46
C LYS A 16 -10.30 1.58 -10.02
N ASP A 17 -10.51 0.58 -9.16
CA ASP A 17 -10.94 0.75 -7.76
C ASP A 17 -9.78 0.60 -6.76
N ALA A 18 -8.53 0.46 -7.20
CA ALA A 18 -7.36 0.22 -6.35
C ALA A 18 -7.18 1.33 -5.31
N CYS A 19 -7.28 2.59 -5.70
CA CYS A 19 -7.17 3.72 -4.77
C CYS A 19 -8.30 3.71 -3.73
N ALA A 20 -9.53 3.43 -4.15
CA ALA A 20 -10.68 3.35 -3.25
C ALA A 20 -10.53 2.20 -2.24
N LEU A 21 -10.05 1.04 -2.68
CA LEU A 21 -9.75 -0.09 -1.80
C LEU A 21 -8.66 0.27 -0.78
N MET A 22 -7.53 0.83 -1.24
CA MET A 22 -6.42 1.20 -0.37
C MET A 22 -6.85 2.23 0.67
N GLN A 23 -7.62 3.25 0.27
CA GLN A 23 -8.20 4.23 1.20
C GLN A 23 -9.17 3.61 2.21
N HIS A 24 -9.86 2.53 1.85
CA HIS A 24 -10.78 1.86 2.75
C HIS A 24 -10.08 1.00 3.80
N VAL A 25 -9.01 0.29 3.43
CA VAL A 25 -8.37 -0.71 4.29
C VAL A 25 -7.14 -0.18 5.03
N CYS A 26 -6.55 0.92 4.58
CA CYS A 26 -5.35 1.52 5.16
C CYS A 26 -5.65 2.70 6.08
N GLY A 27 -4.79 2.94 7.07
CA GLY A 27 -4.96 4.04 8.03
C GLY A 27 -4.44 5.40 7.56
N ASN A 28 -3.52 5.43 6.60
CA ASN A 28 -3.00 6.67 6.03
C ASN A 28 -3.73 7.06 4.74
N ASN A 29 -3.58 8.33 4.34
CA ASN A 29 -4.07 8.79 3.05
C ASN A 29 -3.28 8.15 1.90
N MET A 30 -3.94 7.26 1.17
CA MET A 30 -3.41 6.54 0.02
C MET A 30 -3.65 7.27 -1.31
N ASP A 31 -4.56 8.25 -1.35
CA ASP A 31 -4.80 9.08 -2.54
C ASP A 31 -3.74 10.19 -2.66
N VAL A 32 -2.51 9.76 -2.96
CA VAL A 32 -1.34 10.61 -3.19
C VAL A 32 -0.97 10.61 -4.67
N ALA A 33 -0.21 11.58 -5.15
CA ALA A 33 0.26 11.55 -6.54
C ALA A 33 1.12 10.30 -6.84
N PRO A 34 1.08 9.73 -8.06
CA PRO A 34 2.02 8.69 -8.47
C PRO A 34 3.49 9.09 -8.24
N GLY A 35 4.32 8.11 -7.87
CA GLY A 35 5.71 8.28 -7.43
C GLY A 35 5.89 8.49 -5.93
N LYS A 36 4.81 8.52 -5.14
CA LYS A 36 4.86 8.65 -3.67
C LYS A 36 4.83 7.28 -2.99
N ALA A 37 5.70 7.12 -2.00
CA ALA A 37 5.69 6.00 -1.06
C ALA A 37 4.96 6.40 0.23
N VAL A 38 4.09 5.52 0.72
CA VAL A 38 3.32 5.69 1.95
C VAL A 38 3.50 4.45 2.80
N TYR A 39 4.11 4.60 3.97
CA TYR A 39 4.08 3.58 5.00
C TYR A 39 2.74 3.64 5.72
N THR A 40 2.02 2.52 5.84
CA THR A 40 0.68 2.48 6.41
C THR A 40 0.39 1.15 7.09
N GLY A 41 -0.49 1.19 8.08
CA GLY A 41 -1.17 0.01 8.60
C GLY A 41 -2.38 -0.36 7.73
N MET A 42 -2.69 -1.66 7.70
CA MET A 42 -3.94 -2.23 7.17
C MET A 42 -4.76 -2.82 8.32
N PHE A 43 -6.07 -2.57 8.31
CA PHE A 43 -6.95 -2.88 9.43
C PHE A 43 -8.09 -3.80 9.04
N ASN A 44 -8.49 -4.66 9.97
CA ASN A 44 -9.73 -5.42 9.84
C ASN A 44 -10.95 -4.63 10.31
N LYS A 45 -12.13 -5.22 10.10
CA LYS A 45 -13.43 -4.63 10.47
C LYS A 45 -13.61 -4.33 11.97
N ARG A 46 -12.76 -4.89 12.83
CA ARG A 46 -12.77 -4.61 14.29
C ARG A 46 -11.79 -3.50 14.69
N GLY A 47 -11.08 -2.90 13.73
CA GLY A 47 -10.03 -1.91 13.97
C GLY A 47 -8.69 -2.50 14.41
N GLY A 48 -8.53 -3.82 14.34
CA GLY A 48 -7.25 -4.48 14.63
C GLY A 48 -6.30 -4.40 13.44
N PHE A 49 -5.00 -4.29 13.71
CA PHE A 49 -3.95 -4.39 12.69
C PHE A 49 -3.92 -5.80 12.10
N GLU A 50 -3.99 -5.88 10.78
CA GLU A 50 -3.72 -7.10 10.01
C GLU A 50 -2.29 -7.11 9.48
N SER A 51 -1.76 -5.93 9.12
CA SER A 51 -0.39 -5.79 8.61
C SER A 51 0.05 -4.32 8.62
N ASP A 52 1.34 -4.10 8.41
CA ASP A 52 1.93 -2.83 7.98
C ASP A 52 2.80 -3.05 6.75
N PHE A 53 2.83 -2.05 5.86
CA PHE A 53 3.65 -2.10 4.65
C PHE A 53 3.92 -0.71 4.10
N THR A 54 4.87 -0.63 3.17
CA THR A 54 5.08 0.56 2.34
C THR A 54 4.45 0.30 0.99
N ALA A 55 3.49 1.13 0.60
CA ALA A 55 2.91 1.12 -0.74
C ALA A 55 3.45 2.31 -1.54
N VAL A 56 3.81 2.06 -2.79
CA VAL A 56 4.21 3.06 -3.78
C VAL A 56 3.10 3.17 -4.80
N ARG A 57 2.44 4.33 -4.88
CA ARG A 57 1.48 4.57 -5.97
C ARG A 57 2.28 4.80 -7.24
N ILE A 58 2.19 3.92 -8.22
CA ILE A 58 3.00 3.97 -9.45
C ILE A 58 2.19 4.42 -10.67
N ALA A 59 0.86 4.31 -10.61
CA ALA A 59 -0.06 4.89 -11.58
C ALA A 59 -1.36 5.33 -10.88
N GLU A 60 -2.30 5.91 -11.63
CA GLU A 60 -3.60 6.32 -11.08
C GLU A 60 -4.35 5.16 -10.41
N ASP A 61 -4.28 3.97 -11.00
CA ASP A 61 -5.01 2.77 -10.62
C ASP A 61 -4.06 1.62 -10.22
N GLU A 62 -2.83 1.93 -9.82
CA GLU A 62 -1.80 0.93 -9.54
C GLU A 62 -0.88 1.27 -8.35
N TYR A 63 -0.68 0.27 -7.49
CA TYR A 63 0.23 0.30 -6.35
C TYR A 63 1.18 -0.89 -6.36
N TYR A 64 2.38 -0.66 -5.83
CA TYR A 64 3.39 -1.66 -5.54
C TYR A 64 3.73 -1.67 -4.04
#